data_AF-A0A3B9LF63-F1
#
_entry.id   AF-A0A3B9LF63-F1
#
_cell.length_a   1.000
_cell.length_b   1.000
_cell.length_c   1.000
_cell.angle_alpha   90.00
_cell.angle_beta   90.00
_cell.angle_gamma   90.00
#
_symmetry.space_group_name_H-M   'P 1'
#
loop_
_entity.id
_entity.type
_entity.pdbx_description
1 polymer ?
#
loop_
_entity_poly.entity_id
_entity_poly.type
_entity_poly.pdbx_seq_one_letter_code
_entity_poly.pdbx_strand_id
1 'polypeptide(L)'
;ARHLAAAQFSTRTFRKFAAAAVVLLFCVALLVPPFVARFSPAADLFKQSRSDLAPGMEFGAVDFTEPSLVWYFRSRVNGFMTPLRRESVVQFMEKSGPRFVIVPTSLSTTLFAKHPEDWKMFSTRGFNIVKGKRVDLTLVLKPD
;
A
#
# COMPACT_ATOMS: atom_id res chain seq x y z
N ALA A 1 -37.88 1.99 -47.12
CA ALA A 1 -38.45 2.37 -45.79
C ALA A 1 -38.08 1.39 -44.67
N ARG A 2 -38.40 0.09 -44.77
CA ARG A 2 -38.16 -0.91 -43.69
C ARG A 2 -36.68 -1.08 -43.28
N HIS A 3 -35.74 -1.08 -44.23
CA HIS A 3 -34.31 -1.19 -43.95
C HIS A 3 -33.72 0.03 -43.20
N LEU A 4 -34.25 1.24 -43.47
CA LEU A 4 -33.81 2.47 -42.77
C LEU A 4 -34.28 2.48 -41.32
N ALA A 5 -35.52 2.06 -41.06
CA ALA A 5 -36.07 1.97 -39.70
C ALA A 5 -35.35 0.91 -38.84
N ALA A 6 -34.98 -0.23 -39.42
CA ALA A 6 -34.19 -1.26 -38.73
C ALA A 6 -32.76 -0.78 -38.39
N ALA A 7 -32.11 -0.05 -39.31
CA ALA A 7 -30.79 0.55 -39.07
C ALA A 7 -30.83 1.66 -37.99
N GLN A 8 -31.89 2.47 -37.97
CA GLN A 8 -32.12 3.50 -36.94
C GLN A 8 -32.43 2.89 -35.56
N PHE A 9 -33.19 1.79 -35.52
CA PHE A 9 -33.48 1.04 -34.31
C PHE A 9 -32.22 0.38 -33.73
N SER A 10 -31.37 -0.17 -34.60
CA SER A 10 -30.06 -0.73 -34.23
C SER A 10 -29.12 0.33 -33.64
N THR A 11 -28.97 1.49 -34.30
CA THR A 11 -28.11 2.58 -33.80
C THR A 11 -28.61 3.22 -32.51
N ARG A 12 -29.94 3.40 -32.34
CA ARG A 12 -30.52 3.94 -31.10
C ARG A 12 -30.33 2.99 -29.92
N THR A 13 -30.49 1.69 -30.15
CA THR A 13 -30.28 0.65 -29.14
C THR A 13 -28.80 0.54 -28.78
N PHE A 14 -27.91 0.54 -29.78
CA PHE A 14 -26.46 0.59 -29.57
C PHE A 14 -26.03 1.81 -28.75
N ARG A 15 -26.53 3.01 -29.07
CA ARG A 15 -26.25 4.23 -28.30
C ARG A 15 -26.69 4.14 -26.83
N LYS A 16 -27.84 3.51 -26.54
CA LYS A 16 -28.29 3.29 -25.17
C LYS A 16 -27.36 2.35 -24.40
N PHE A 17 -26.93 1.25 -25.02
CA PHE A 17 -25.96 0.33 -24.42
C PHE A 17 -24.59 0.99 -24.22
N ALA A 18 -24.11 1.75 -25.20
CA ALA A 18 -22.87 2.50 -25.08
C ALA A 18 -22.94 3.53 -23.93
N ALA A 19 -24.04 4.28 -23.82
CA ALA A 19 -24.25 5.21 -22.72
C ALA A 19 -24.30 4.49 -21.36
N ALA A 20 -25.02 3.37 -21.27
CA ALA A 20 -25.07 2.57 -20.05
C ALA A 20 -23.68 2.03 -19.66
N ALA A 21 -22.90 1.55 -20.64
CA ALA A 21 -21.54 1.08 -20.42
C ALA A 21 -20.62 2.21 -19.94
N VAL A 22 -20.70 3.40 -20.53
CA VAL A 22 -19.92 4.57 -20.09
C VAL A 22 -20.27 4.93 -18.65
N VAL A 23 -21.56 5.04 -18.32
CA VAL A 23 -22.00 5.35 -16.95
C VAL A 23 -21.50 4.29 -15.98
N LEU A 24 -21.65 3.01 -16.32
CA LEU A 24 -21.19 1.90 -15.47
C LEU A 24 -19.68 1.96 -15.24
N LEU A 25 -18.88 2.12 -16.30
CA LEU A 25 -17.43 2.23 -16.20
C LEU A 25 -17.00 3.45 -15.38
N PHE A 26 -17.72 4.57 -15.52
CA PHE A 26 -17.47 5.78 -14.72
C PHE A 26 -17.76 5.53 -13.23
N CYS A 27 -18.89 4.89 -12.90
CA CYS A 27 -19.20 4.48 -11.53
C CYS A 27 -18.12 3.53 -10.96
N VAL A 28 -17.69 2.54 -11.74
CA VAL A 28 -16.62 1.62 -11.35
C VAL A 28 -15.32 2.39 -11.09
N ALA A 29 -14.94 3.29 -11.98
CA ALA A 29 -13.71 4.08 -11.87
C ALA A 29 -13.72 5.01 -10.63
N LEU A 30 -14.88 5.54 -10.23
CA LEU A 30 -14.99 6.40 -9.06
C LEU A 30 -15.09 5.64 -7.73
N LEU A 31 -15.74 4.47 -7.73
CA LEU A 31 -16.08 3.75 -6.49
C LEU A 31 -15.06 2.66 -6.13
N VAL A 32 -14.50 1.95 -7.11
CA VAL A 32 -13.62 0.81 -6.85
C VAL A 32 -12.25 1.24 -6.28
N PRO A 33 -11.53 2.24 -6.82
CA PRO A 33 -10.24 2.64 -6.28
C PRO A 33 -10.25 3.05 -4.80
N PRO A 34 -11.15 3.94 -4.30
CA PRO A 34 -11.16 4.30 -2.88
C PRO A 34 -11.55 3.12 -1.99
N PHE A 35 -12.42 2.22 -2.48
CA PHE A 35 -12.78 1.01 -1.75
C PHE A 35 -11.58 0.06 -1.59
N VAL A 36 -10.84 -0.19 -2.68
CA VAL A 36 -9.64 -1.04 -2.67
C VAL A 36 -8.52 -0.42 -1.83
N ALA A 37 -8.34 0.89 -1.88
CA ALA A 37 -7.33 1.60 -1.09
C ALA A 37 -7.51 1.42 0.42
N ARG A 38 -8.76 1.19 0.89
CA ARG A 38 -9.06 0.91 2.31
C ARG A 38 -8.47 -0.41 2.80
N PHE A 39 -8.15 -1.34 1.91
CA PHE A 39 -7.52 -2.62 2.26
C PHE A 39 -5.99 -2.60 2.12
N SER A 40 -5.41 -1.44 1.79
CA SER A 40 -3.98 -1.30 1.60
C SER A 40 -3.26 -1.29 2.96
N PRO A 41 -2.47 -2.34 3.28
CA PRO A 41 -1.72 -2.35 4.53
C PRO A 41 -0.67 -1.23 4.59
N ALA A 42 -0.14 -0.80 3.43
CA ALA A 42 0.77 0.34 3.34
C ALA A 42 0.12 1.65 3.80
N ALA A 43 -1.13 1.90 3.39
CA ALA A 43 -1.87 3.10 3.76
C ALA A 43 -2.14 3.14 5.27
N ASP A 44 -2.53 2.01 5.86
CA ASP A 44 -2.83 1.93 7.28
C ASP A 44 -1.58 2.05 8.15
N LEU A 45 -0.47 1.41 7.75
CA LEU A 45 0.82 1.60 8.44
C LEU A 45 1.28 3.06 8.38
N PHE A 46 1.15 3.69 7.20
CA PHE A 46 1.48 5.10 7.06
C PHE A 46 0.63 5.99 7.97
N LYS A 47 -0.70 5.80 7.98
CA LYS A 47 -1.59 6.59 8.85
C LYS A 47 -1.22 6.47 10.32
N GLN A 48 -0.91 5.25 10.78
CA GLN A 48 -0.55 4.99 12.18
C GLN A 48 0.80 5.61 12.58
N SER A 49 1.79 5.55 11.69
CA SER A 49 3.16 6.01 11.97
C SER A 49 3.44 7.47 11.58
N ARG A 50 2.51 8.14 10.88
CA ARG A 50 2.74 9.43 10.20
C ARG A 50 3.37 10.51 11.08
N SER A 51 2.98 10.59 12.35
CA SER A 51 3.46 11.56 13.33
C SER A 51 4.94 11.39 13.66
N ASP A 52 5.44 10.17 13.56
CA ASP A 52 6.77 9.76 14.00
C ASP A 52 7.77 9.69 12.85
N LEU A 53 7.29 9.79 11.60
CA LEU A 53 8.13 9.80 10.41
C LEU A 53 8.77 11.18 10.20
N ALA A 54 10.07 11.17 9.93
CA ALA A 54 10.87 12.36 9.63
C ALA A 54 11.53 12.27 8.23
N PRO A 55 11.75 13.42 7.54
CA PRO A 55 12.32 13.44 6.19
C PRO A 55 13.69 12.75 6.05
N GLY A 56 14.51 12.75 7.10
CA GLY A 56 15.86 12.15 7.12
C GLY A 56 15.90 10.65 7.37
N MET A 57 14.74 9.99 7.58
CA MET A 57 14.70 8.56 7.89
C MET A 57 15.04 7.69 6.68
N GLU A 58 15.93 6.72 6.89
CA GLU A 58 16.10 5.60 5.97
C GLU A 58 14.98 4.58 6.18
N PHE A 59 14.48 3.98 5.10
CA PHE A 59 13.45 2.97 5.22
C PHE A 59 13.69 1.70 4.40
N GLY A 60 13.42 0.56 5.03
CA GLY A 60 13.57 -0.76 4.43
C GLY A 60 12.29 -1.58 4.49
N ALA A 61 12.20 -2.60 3.63
CA ALA A 61 11.08 -3.54 3.67
C ALA A 61 11.52 -4.98 3.35
N VAL A 62 10.84 -5.95 3.98
CA VAL A 62 11.07 -7.40 3.78
C VAL A 62 9.76 -8.06 3.39
N ASP A 63 9.81 -8.95 2.39
CA ASP A 63 8.70 -9.79 1.88
C ASP A 63 7.45 -9.05 1.34
N PHE A 64 7.34 -7.75 1.63
CA PHE A 64 6.31 -6.83 1.17
C PHE A 64 6.97 -5.57 0.58
N THR A 65 7.31 -5.62 -0.71
CA THR A 65 8.01 -4.56 -1.46
C THR A 65 7.12 -3.95 -2.53
N GLU A 66 5.87 -3.66 -2.19
CA GLU A 66 4.92 -3.07 -3.13
C GLU A 66 5.21 -1.58 -3.38
N PRO A 67 4.91 -1.06 -4.60
CA PRO A 67 5.00 0.38 -4.89
C PRO A 67 4.18 1.26 -3.95
N SER A 68 3.10 0.71 -3.39
CA SER A 68 2.22 1.39 -2.43
C SER A 68 3.00 1.89 -1.20
N LEU A 69 4.01 1.16 -0.71
CA LEU A 69 4.88 1.62 0.37
C LEU A 69 5.57 2.93 0.00
N VAL A 70 6.18 2.98 -1.18
CA VAL A 70 6.89 4.18 -1.63
C VAL A 70 5.93 5.35 -1.77
N TRP A 71 4.77 5.16 -2.40
CA TRP A 71 3.81 6.24 -2.63
C TRP A 71 3.29 6.88 -1.34
N TYR A 72 2.95 6.08 -0.32
CA TYR A 72 2.44 6.63 0.94
C TYR A 72 3.55 7.29 1.76
N PHE A 73 4.69 6.61 1.95
CA PHE A 73 5.73 7.07 2.85
C PHE A 73 6.53 8.26 2.31
N ARG A 74 6.67 8.38 0.97
CA ARG A 74 7.41 9.48 0.32
C ARG A 74 6.88 10.88 0.64
N SER A 75 5.65 10.99 1.13
CA SER A 75 5.10 12.27 1.62
C SER A 75 5.73 12.76 2.94
N ARG A 76 6.48 11.90 3.65
CA ARG A 76 7.12 12.19 4.95
C ARG A 76 8.59 11.85 5.00
N VAL A 77 9.08 10.93 4.17
CA VAL A 77 10.47 10.48 4.15
C VAL A 77 11.09 10.74 2.78
N ASN A 78 12.31 11.27 2.74
CA ASN A 78 12.98 11.64 1.48
C ASN A 78 13.74 10.47 0.85
N GLY A 79 14.00 9.40 1.62
CA GLY A 79 14.72 8.21 1.15
C GLY A 79 13.89 7.32 0.23
N PHE A 80 14.56 6.50 -0.57
CA PHE A 80 13.93 5.40 -1.30
C PHE A 80 13.83 4.15 -0.41
N MET A 81 12.82 3.31 -0.67
CA MET A 81 12.71 2.01 -0.01
C MET A 81 13.92 1.15 -0.36
N THR A 82 14.58 0.60 0.64
CA THR A 82 15.59 -0.45 0.46
C THR A 82 14.94 -1.82 0.63
N PRO A 83 14.85 -2.67 -0.41
CA PRO A 83 14.50 -4.07 -0.23
C PRO A 83 15.56 -4.76 0.63
N LEU A 84 15.15 -5.44 1.69
CA LEU A 84 16.04 -6.13 2.61
C LEU A 84 15.80 -7.64 2.56
N ARG A 85 16.85 -8.41 2.86
CA ARG A 85 16.72 -9.83 3.23
C ARG A 85 16.44 -9.94 4.72
N ARG A 86 15.78 -11.02 5.15
CA ARG A 86 15.39 -11.22 6.56
C ARG A 86 16.58 -11.10 7.51
N GLU A 87 17.71 -11.69 7.13
CA GLU A 87 18.98 -11.69 7.86
C GLU A 87 19.65 -10.31 7.97
N SER A 88 19.32 -9.38 7.06
CA SER A 88 19.91 -8.03 7.04
C SER A 88 19.13 -7.00 7.84
N VAL A 89 17.95 -7.37 8.37
CA VAL A 89 17.03 -6.45 9.07
C VAL A 89 17.66 -5.85 10.32
N VAL A 90 18.29 -6.69 11.15
CA VAL A 90 18.93 -6.25 12.40
C VAL A 90 20.08 -5.30 12.08
N GLN A 91 20.97 -5.69 11.17
CA GLN A 91 22.09 -4.86 10.72
C GLN A 91 21.63 -3.51 10.14
N PHE A 92 20.52 -3.50 9.40
CA PHE A 92 19.93 -2.25 8.90
C PHE A 92 19.46 -1.35 10.05
N MET A 93 18.80 -1.91 11.07
CA MET A 93 18.29 -1.16 12.22
C MET A 93 19.40 -0.69 13.19
N GLU A 94 20.53 -1.39 13.23
CA GLU A 94 21.65 -1.04 14.09
C GLU A 94 22.47 0.16 13.60
N LYS A 95 22.43 0.51 12.31
CA LYS A 95 23.23 1.65 11.84
C LYS A 95 22.78 2.97 12.48
N SER A 96 23.69 3.94 12.52
CA SER A 96 23.48 5.25 13.13
C SER A 96 22.35 6.04 12.47
N GLY A 97 21.57 6.78 13.26
CA GLY A 97 20.53 7.67 12.77
C GLY A 97 19.16 7.00 12.57
N PRO A 98 18.15 7.82 12.28
CA PRO A 98 16.74 7.46 12.41
C PRO A 98 16.32 6.63 11.20
N ARG A 99 15.55 5.57 11.45
CA ARG A 99 15.20 4.59 10.41
C ARG A 99 14.03 3.74 10.81
N PHE A 100 13.38 3.13 9.82
CA PHE A 100 12.37 2.13 10.09
C PHE A 100 12.39 1.01 9.07
N VAL A 101 11.85 -0.14 9.48
CA VAL A 101 11.65 -1.30 8.61
C VAL A 101 10.21 -1.74 8.65
N ILE A 102 9.70 -2.18 7.50
CA ILE A 102 8.39 -2.83 7.39
C ILE A 102 8.64 -4.31 7.11
N VAL A 103 8.22 -5.16 8.03
CA VAL A 103 8.49 -6.60 8.00
C VAL A 103 7.21 -7.39 8.29
N PRO A 104 7.15 -8.69 7.94
CA PRO A 104 6.08 -9.56 8.45
C PRO A 104 6.02 -9.51 9.97
N THR A 105 4.81 -9.46 10.55
CA THR A 105 4.64 -9.37 12.01
C THR A 105 5.30 -10.54 12.75
N SER A 106 5.32 -11.74 12.16
CA SER A 106 6.04 -12.90 12.73
C SER A 106 7.56 -12.69 12.80
N LEU A 107 8.11 -11.90 11.88
CA LEU A 107 9.54 -11.58 11.86
C LEU A 107 9.84 -10.50 12.92
N SER A 108 9.00 -9.49 13.06
CA SER A 108 9.23 -8.44 14.07
C SER A 108 9.16 -8.96 15.49
N THR A 109 8.20 -9.85 15.79
CA THR A 109 8.08 -10.47 17.12
C THR A 109 9.29 -11.34 17.47
N THR A 110 10.00 -11.86 16.47
CA THR A 110 11.22 -12.66 16.69
C THR A 110 12.45 -11.76 16.81
N LEU A 111 12.68 -10.86 15.85
CA LEU A 111 13.89 -10.04 15.79
C LEU A 111 13.92 -8.90 16.81
N PHE A 112 12.76 -8.37 17.18
CA PHE A 112 12.64 -7.17 18.00
C PHE A 112 11.82 -7.42 19.27
N ALA A 113 11.80 -8.66 19.77
CA ALA A 113 11.16 -9.01 21.05
C ALA A 113 11.68 -8.15 22.23
N LYS A 114 12.96 -7.74 22.16
CA LYS A 114 13.66 -6.90 23.15
C LYS A 114 14.22 -5.65 22.47
N HIS A 115 13.36 -4.83 21.88
CA HIS A 115 13.78 -3.54 21.31
C HIS A 115 13.97 -2.50 22.43
N PRO A 116 14.82 -1.47 22.20
CA PRO A 116 14.89 -0.30 23.07
C PRO A 116 13.53 0.38 23.28
N GLU A 117 13.29 0.94 24.47
CA GLU A 117 11.98 1.51 24.85
C GLU A 117 11.55 2.72 24.00
N ASP A 118 12.51 3.43 23.42
CA ASP A 118 12.28 4.58 22.56
C ASP A 118 11.81 4.19 21.15
N TRP A 119 11.97 2.92 20.76
CA TRP A 119 11.52 2.43 19.47
C TRP A 119 10.00 2.22 19.47
N LYS A 120 9.38 2.49 18.32
CA LYS A 120 7.94 2.38 18.14
C LYS A 120 7.59 1.26 17.18
N MET A 121 6.52 0.54 17.46
CA MET A 121 5.99 -0.50 16.57
C MET A 121 4.54 -0.22 16.21
N PHE A 122 4.24 -0.28 14.92
CA PHE A 122 2.89 -0.12 14.38
C PHE A 122 2.56 -1.35 13.55
N SER A 123 1.43 -2.00 13.84
CA SER A 123 1.06 -3.24 13.15
C SER A 123 -0.25 -3.07 12.39
N THR A 124 -0.36 -3.79 11.28
CA THR A 124 -1.60 -3.85 10.51
C THR A 124 -1.82 -5.26 9.96
N ARG A 125 -3.08 -5.54 9.63
CA ARG A 125 -3.48 -6.72 8.88
C ARG A 125 -4.19 -6.26 7.63
N GLY A 126 -3.79 -6.77 6.48
CA GLY A 126 -4.32 -6.33 5.19
C GLY A 126 -4.23 -7.40 4.13
N PHE A 127 -4.38 -6.97 2.88
CA PHE A 127 -4.35 -7.87 1.74
C PHE A 127 -3.33 -7.36 0.72
N ASN A 128 -2.37 -8.22 0.38
CA ASN A 128 -1.52 -8.02 -0.78
C ASN A 128 -2.31 -8.43 -2.02
N ILE A 129 -2.85 -7.43 -2.73
CA ILE A 129 -3.71 -7.65 -3.90
C ILE A 129 -2.92 -8.30 -5.04
N VAL A 130 -1.66 -7.88 -5.22
CA VAL A 130 -0.78 -8.39 -6.29
C VAL A 130 -0.51 -9.89 -6.13
N LYS A 131 -0.34 -10.35 -4.88
CA LYS A 131 -0.05 -11.75 -4.53
C LYS A 131 -1.30 -12.55 -4.15
N GLY A 132 -2.47 -11.91 -4.05
CA GLY A 132 -3.72 -12.55 -3.62
C GLY A 132 -3.66 -13.14 -2.21
N LYS A 133 -2.89 -12.55 -1.28
CA LYS A 133 -2.65 -13.11 0.06
C LYS A 133 -2.92 -12.10 1.16
N ARG A 134 -3.46 -12.58 2.29
CA ARG A 134 -3.47 -11.81 3.53
C ARG A 134 -2.04 -11.61 4.01
N VAL A 135 -1.77 -10.41 4.52
CA VAL A 135 -0.47 -10.04 5.06
C VAL A 135 -0.65 -9.35 6.39
N ASP A 136 0.17 -9.75 7.36
CA ASP A 136 0.30 -9.09 8.65
C ASP A 136 1.68 -8.44 8.67
N LEU A 137 1.69 -7.11 8.79
CA LEU A 137 2.91 -6.32 8.69
C LEU A 137 3.09 -5.49 9.94
N THR A 138 4.34 -5.33 10.33
CA THR A 138 4.74 -4.45 11.42
C THR A 138 5.82 -3.50 10.91
N LEU A 139 5.58 -2.21 11.13
CA LEU A 139 6.59 -1.17 11.02
C LEU A 139 7.31 -1.07 12.36
N VAL A 140 8.63 -1.22 12.34
CA VAL A 140 9.50 -1.01 13.51
C VAL A 140 10.32 0.25 13.25
N LEU A 141 10.16 1.25 14.10
CA LEU A 141 10.75 2.57 13.98
C LEU A 141 11.78 2.77 15.08
N LYS A 142 13.01 3.08 14.67
CA LYS A 142 14.09 3.58 15.50
C LYS A 142 14.13 5.12 15.35
N PRO A 143 13.94 5.87 16.44
CA PRO A 143 14.12 7.33 16.42
C PRO A 143 15.62 7.69 16.30
N ASP A 144 15.94 8.99 16.36
CA ASP A 144 17.33 9.49 16.34
C ASP A 144 18.21 8.89 17.45
#